data_AF-A0A401USR3-F1
#
_entry.id   AF-A0A401USR3-F1
#
_cell.length_a   1.000
_cell.length_b   1.000
_cell.length_c   1.000
_cell.angle_alpha   90.00
_cell.angle_beta   90.00
_cell.angle_gamma   90.00
#
_symmetry.space_group_name_H-M   'P 1'
#
loop_
_entity.id
_entity.type
_entity.pdbx_description
1 polymer ?
#
loop_
_entity_poly.entity_id
_entity_poly.type
_entity_poly.pdbx_seq_one_letter_code
_entity_poly.pdbx_strand_id
1 'polypeptide(L)'
;MKIETIKERIKMSKTKLEKINGTLERHNKQLLKKSKALIDIGIDLKNYDKYDRKVITSEAYWDVCDYESKLKDIENNAKKIREVNVTLAKLQEQLENQLAKEIETNNLIPEVLNVFLENWKQKCITFYNELATEYITLVSKEYTEYAITLEELKEFKMEIRNKETRRYEMVNKYSDEEVEKILSVEISEYKRAEIKRTIRYRYIQKFKDSHFASDMAVLEKIIEHHETINNIMLNKILDYDVKMKKETFISRIKEVIGEIKDLSGLNISSKGEINGIAKGLKANAKVETISAGGYAVQCWHYRVLVNTIK
;
A
#
# COMPACT_ATOMS: atom_id res chain seq x y z
N MET A 1 -11.29 3.42 -0.17
CA MET A 1 -11.23 1.94 -0.10
C MET A 1 -10.89 1.41 -1.48
N LYS A 2 -9.99 0.43 -1.65
CA LYS A 2 -9.64 -0.10 -2.98
C LYS A 2 -10.82 -0.91 -3.56
N ILE A 3 -11.00 -0.91 -4.87
CA ILE A 3 -12.10 -1.62 -5.55
C ILE A 3 -12.12 -3.11 -5.18
N GLU A 4 -10.95 -3.75 -5.13
CA GLU A 4 -10.80 -5.15 -4.73
C GLU A 4 -11.33 -5.39 -3.31
N THR A 5 -11.04 -4.47 -2.39
CA THR A 5 -11.54 -4.53 -1.02
C THR A 5 -13.07 -4.37 -0.97
N ILE A 6 -13.65 -3.52 -1.82
CA ILE A 6 -15.11 -3.37 -1.90
C ILE A 6 -15.74 -4.67 -2.44
N LYS A 7 -15.18 -5.23 -3.53
CA LYS A 7 -15.64 -6.50 -4.12
C LYS A 7 -15.57 -7.64 -3.10
N GLU A 8 -14.50 -7.73 -2.33
CA GLU A 8 -14.34 -8.74 -1.27
C GLU A 8 -15.39 -8.58 -0.16
N ARG A 9 -15.62 -7.35 0.31
CA ARG A 9 -16.67 -7.07 1.32
C ARG A 9 -18.08 -7.37 0.81
N ILE A 10 -18.36 -7.10 -0.47
CA ILE A 10 -19.62 -7.49 -1.11
C ILE A 10 -19.76 -9.01 -1.11
N LYS A 11 -18.71 -9.74 -1.52
CA LYS A 11 -18.70 -11.22 -1.50
C LYS A 11 -18.98 -11.75 -0.10
N MET A 12 -18.29 -11.26 0.92
CA MET A 12 -18.52 -11.64 2.31
C MET A 12 -19.94 -11.35 2.78
N SER A 13 -20.50 -10.19 2.40
CA SER A 13 -21.87 -9.79 2.75
C SER A 13 -22.91 -10.69 2.09
N LYS A 14 -22.71 -11.07 0.83
CA LYS A 14 -23.55 -12.05 0.12
C LYS A 14 -23.52 -13.43 0.79
N THR A 15 -22.32 -13.94 1.12
CA THR A 15 -22.19 -15.21 1.83
C THR A 15 -22.84 -15.16 3.23
N LYS A 16 -22.75 -14.04 3.93
CA LYS A 16 -23.46 -13.85 5.21
C LYS A 16 -24.98 -13.90 5.02
N LEU A 17 -25.49 -13.27 3.97
CA LEU A 17 -26.91 -13.25 3.65
C LEU A 17 -27.45 -14.64 3.28
N GLU A 18 -26.71 -15.41 2.48
CA GLU A 18 -27.01 -16.81 2.16
C GLU A 18 -27.14 -17.66 3.44
N LYS A 19 -26.21 -17.50 4.39
CA LYS A 19 -26.26 -18.21 5.67
C LYS A 19 -27.50 -17.86 6.48
N ILE A 20 -27.83 -16.57 6.61
CA ILE A 20 -29.01 -16.13 7.38
C ILE A 20 -30.30 -16.61 6.71
N ASN A 21 -30.39 -16.57 5.39
CA ASN A 21 -31.53 -17.10 4.65
C ASN A 21 -31.70 -18.61 4.88
N GLY A 22 -30.62 -19.38 4.84
CA GLY A 22 -30.67 -20.81 5.15
C GLY A 22 -31.13 -21.08 6.60
N THR A 23 -30.71 -20.25 7.56
CA THR A 23 -31.21 -20.32 8.95
C THR A 23 -32.70 -19.97 9.04
N LEU A 24 -33.15 -18.93 8.35
CA LEU A 24 -34.55 -18.52 8.30
C LEU A 24 -35.45 -19.62 7.72
N GLU A 25 -35.03 -20.27 6.62
CA GLU A 25 -35.75 -21.40 6.04
C GLU A 25 -35.90 -22.56 7.03
N ARG A 26 -34.84 -22.89 7.78
CA ARG A 26 -34.90 -23.92 8.83
C ARG A 26 -35.89 -23.55 9.94
N HIS A 27 -35.85 -22.30 10.42
CA HIS A 27 -36.79 -21.84 11.43
C HIS A 27 -38.23 -21.86 10.91
N ASN A 28 -38.48 -21.45 9.67
CA ASN A 28 -39.81 -21.54 9.05
C ASN A 28 -40.32 -23.00 8.98
N LYS A 29 -39.47 -23.95 8.58
CA LYS A 29 -39.83 -25.38 8.58
C LYS A 29 -40.15 -25.90 9.98
N GLN A 30 -39.36 -25.51 10.99
CA GLN A 30 -39.61 -25.89 12.39
C GLN A 30 -40.90 -25.26 12.93
N LEU A 31 -41.15 -23.99 12.59
CA LEU A 31 -42.37 -23.28 12.97
C LEU A 31 -43.59 -23.99 12.40
N LEU A 32 -43.58 -24.38 11.12
CA LEU A 32 -44.68 -25.13 10.50
C LEU A 32 -44.95 -26.47 11.20
N LYS A 33 -43.90 -27.19 11.61
CA LYS A 33 -44.04 -28.44 12.35
C LYS A 33 -44.67 -28.22 13.73
N LYS A 34 -44.19 -27.20 14.46
CA LYS A 34 -44.72 -26.85 15.79
C LYS A 34 -46.14 -26.31 15.72
N SER A 35 -46.45 -25.46 14.74
CA SER A 35 -47.80 -24.93 14.54
C SER A 35 -48.79 -26.05 14.26
N LYS A 36 -48.41 -27.03 13.43
CA LYS A 36 -49.25 -28.18 13.15
C LYS A 36 -49.53 -29.00 14.43
N ALA A 37 -48.50 -29.32 15.22
CA ALA A 37 -48.66 -30.07 16.46
C ALA A 37 -49.61 -29.38 17.45
N LEU A 38 -49.54 -28.05 17.58
CA LEU A 38 -50.43 -27.26 18.44
C LEU A 38 -51.87 -27.19 17.90
N ILE A 39 -52.05 -27.09 16.59
CA ILE A 39 -53.37 -27.10 15.95
C ILE A 39 -54.02 -28.49 16.09
N ASP A 40 -53.25 -29.57 15.95
CA ASP A 40 -53.74 -30.95 16.05
C ASP A 40 -54.29 -31.27 17.45
N ILE A 41 -53.80 -30.58 18.50
CA ILE A 41 -54.33 -30.67 19.88
C ILE A 41 -55.44 -29.64 20.18
N GLY A 42 -55.90 -28.89 19.17
CA GLY A 42 -57.05 -27.98 19.26
C GLY A 42 -56.74 -26.53 19.68
N ILE A 43 -55.48 -26.09 19.66
CA ILE A 43 -55.10 -24.71 20.03
C ILE A 43 -55.24 -23.77 18.82
N ASP A 44 -56.00 -22.69 18.98
CA ASP A 44 -56.09 -21.61 18.00
C ASP A 44 -54.90 -20.65 18.12
N LEU A 45 -53.92 -20.80 17.22
CA LEU A 45 -52.72 -19.97 17.18
C LEU A 45 -52.95 -18.51 16.78
N LYS A 46 -54.16 -18.14 16.34
CA LYS A 46 -54.51 -16.74 16.04
C LYS A 46 -55.03 -16.00 17.26
N ASN A 47 -55.57 -16.71 18.24
CA ASN A 47 -56.19 -16.12 19.41
C ASN A 47 -56.11 -17.08 20.62
N TYR A 48 -54.97 -17.06 21.30
CA TYR A 48 -54.72 -17.84 22.50
C TYR A 48 -54.12 -16.96 23.61
N ASP A 49 -54.42 -17.31 24.86
CA ASP A 49 -53.67 -16.86 26.02
C ASP A 49 -52.94 -18.07 26.63
N LYS A 50 -51.60 -18.06 26.57
CA LYS A 50 -50.77 -19.15 27.11
C LYS A 50 -50.89 -19.35 28.60
N TYR A 51 -51.45 -18.39 29.33
CA TYR A 51 -51.68 -18.50 30.77
C TYR A 51 -53.09 -19.01 31.11
N ASP A 52 -54.00 -19.10 30.14
CA ASP A 52 -55.34 -19.67 30.35
C ASP A 52 -55.27 -21.20 30.41
N ARG A 53 -55.32 -21.74 31.62
CA ARG A 53 -55.27 -23.18 31.87
C ARG A 53 -56.52 -23.95 31.42
N LYS A 54 -57.62 -23.26 31.09
CA LYS A 54 -58.80 -23.90 30.48
C LYS A 54 -58.59 -24.19 29.00
N VAL A 55 -57.68 -23.45 28.35
CA VAL A 55 -57.38 -23.54 26.91
C VAL A 55 -56.04 -24.24 26.67
N ILE A 56 -55.03 -23.98 27.51
CA ILE A 56 -53.68 -24.53 27.38
C ILE A 56 -53.33 -25.36 28.61
N THR A 57 -53.22 -26.67 28.41
CA THR A 57 -52.83 -27.61 29.46
C THR A 57 -51.41 -27.34 29.95
N SER A 58 -51.08 -27.81 31.16
CA SER A 58 -49.71 -27.72 31.69
C SER A 58 -48.68 -28.40 30.78
N GLU A 59 -49.08 -29.45 30.06
CA GLU A 59 -48.25 -30.15 29.09
C GLU A 59 -48.03 -29.32 27.81
N ALA A 60 -49.09 -28.72 27.25
CA ALA A 60 -49.01 -27.94 26.02
C ALA A 60 -48.35 -26.54 26.18
N TYR A 61 -48.24 -26.03 27.41
CA TYR A 61 -47.64 -24.73 27.70
C TYR A 61 -46.22 -24.58 27.13
N TRP A 62 -45.39 -25.61 27.31
CA TRP A 62 -44.00 -25.57 26.84
C TRP A 62 -43.92 -25.57 25.31
N ASP A 63 -44.81 -26.29 24.62
CA ASP A 63 -44.89 -26.30 23.16
C ASP A 63 -45.29 -24.93 22.59
N VAL A 64 -46.19 -24.22 23.28
CA VAL A 64 -46.58 -22.84 22.94
C VAL A 64 -45.42 -21.87 23.16
N CYS A 65 -44.71 -21.96 24.28
CA CYS A 65 -43.50 -21.15 24.52
C CYS A 65 -42.44 -21.38 23.44
N ASP A 66 -42.24 -22.63 23.03
CA ASP A 66 -41.34 -22.99 21.95
C ASP A 66 -41.76 -22.42 20.60
N TYR A 67 -43.06 -22.40 20.31
CA TYR A 67 -43.63 -21.78 19.10
C TYR A 67 -43.39 -20.26 19.09
N GLU A 68 -43.69 -19.55 20.18
CA GLU A 68 -43.43 -18.12 20.32
C GLU A 68 -41.93 -17.79 20.17
N SER A 69 -41.07 -18.62 20.77
CA SER A 69 -39.62 -18.50 20.63
C SER A 69 -39.18 -18.61 19.17
N LYS A 70 -39.76 -19.53 18.39
CA LYS A 70 -39.48 -19.67 16.96
C LYS A 70 -40.00 -18.50 16.13
N LEU A 71 -41.16 -17.92 16.45
CA LEU A 71 -41.61 -16.68 15.83
C LEU A 71 -40.59 -15.56 16.06
N LYS A 72 -40.08 -15.44 17.28
CA LYS A 72 -39.06 -14.43 17.60
C LYS A 72 -37.75 -14.66 16.86
N ASP A 73 -37.30 -15.92 16.75
CA ASP A 73 -36.12 -16.28 15.95
C ASP A 73 -36.28 -15.84 14.48
N ILE A 74 -37.47 -16.04 13.91
CA ILE A 74 -37.80 -15.64 12.52
C ILE A 74 -37.76 -14.12 12.38
N GLU A 75 -38.42 -13.38 13.26
CA GLU A 75 -38.40 -11.91 13.25
C GLU A 75 -36.98 -11.35 13.36
N ASN A 76 -36.18 -11.90 14.28
CA ASN A 76 -34.81 -11.47 14.50
C ASN A 76 -33.93 -11.73 13.27
N ASN A 77 -34.08 -12.89 12.61
CA ASN A 77 -33.36 -13.18 11.37
C ASN A 77 -33.83 -12.29 10.21
N ALA A 78 -35.14 -12.02 10.09
CA ALA A 78 -35.67 -11.08 9.11
C ALA A 78 -35.14 -9.65 9.30
N LYS A 79 -34.97 -9.20 10.55
CA LYS A 79 -34.30 -7.92 10.85
C LYS A 79 -32.83 -7.92 10.42
N LYS A 80 -32.08 -8.98 10.73
CA LYS A 80 -30.67 -9.12 10.30
C LYS A 80 -30.53 -9.11 8.78
N ILE A 81 -31.44 -9.76 8.04
CA ILE A 81 -31.45 -9.73 6.56
C ILE A 81 -31.61 -8.30 6.06
N ARG A 82 -32.56 -7.54 6.62
CA ARG A 82 -32.76 -6.12 6.26
C ARG A 82 -31.50 -5.29 6.49
N GLU A 83 -30.85 -5.43 7.65
CA GLU A 83 -29.61 -4.70 7.98
C GLU A 83 -28.46 -5.04 7.02
N VAL A 84 -28.28 -6.33 6.69
CA VAL A 84 -27.26 -6.79 5.74
C VAL A 84 -27.55 -6.25 4.34
N ASN A 85 -28.83 -6.26 3.90
CA ASN A 85 -29.22 -5.69 2.60
C ASN A 85 -28.95 -4.19 2.49
N VAL A 86 -29.25 -3.41 3.53
CA VAL A 86 -28.91 -1.97 3.55
C VAL A 86 -27.40 -1.75 3.41
N THR A 87 -26.60 -2.56 4.11
CA THR A 87 -25.14 -2.48 4.02
C THR A 87 -24.64 -2.88 2.63
N LEU A 88 -25.21 -3.93 2.04
CA LEU A 88 -24.86 -4.42 0.71
C LEU A 88 -25.18 -3.38 -0.37
N ALA A 89 -26.36 -2.75 -0.31
CA ALA A 89 -26.75 -1.68 -1.23
C ALA A 89 -25.76 -0.51 -1.19
N LYS A 90 -25.37 -0.05 0.02
CA LYS A 90 -24.34 0.99 0.18
C LYS A 90 -22.99 0.59 -0.42
N LEU A 91 -22.57 -0.66 -0.26
CA LEU A 91 -21.31 -1.15 -0.84
C LEU A 91 -21.39 -1.24 -2.38
N GLN A 92 -22.54 -1.62 -2.93
CA GLN A 92 -22.76 -1.63 -4.38
C GLN A 92 -22.72 -0.21 -4.96
N GLU A 93 -23.41 0.74 -4.35
CA GLU A 93 -23.38 2.15 -4.74
C GLU A 93 -21.96 2.73 -4.66
N GLN A 94 -21.19 2.39 -3.61
CA GLN A 94 -19.78 2.78 -3.51
C GLN A 94 -18.93 2.19 -4.63
N LEU A 95 -19.16 0.93 -5.01
CA LEU A 95 -18.45 0.28 -6.10
C LEU A 95 -18.78 0.94 -7.44
N GLU A 96 -20.06 1.20 -7.72
CA GLU A 96 -20.52 1.87 -8.94
C GLU A 96 -19.91 3.27 -9.06
N ASN A 97 -19.91 4.05 -7.98
CA ASN A 97 -19.28 5.37 -7.96
C ASN A 97 -17.76 5.30 -8.20
N GLN A 98 -17.08 4.27 -7.70
CA GLN A 98 -15.65 4.09 -7.96
C GLN A 98 -15.36 3.67 -9.40
N LEU A 99 -16.16 2.76 -9.94
CA LEU A 99 -16.04 2.33 -11.34
C LEU A 99 -16.36 3.48 -12.30
N ALA A 100 -17.39 4.27 -12.01
CA ALA A 100 -17.74 5.46 -12.79
C ALA A 100 -16.58 6.47 -12.79
N LYS A 101 -15.96 6.71 -11.63
CA LYS A 101 -14.75 7.55 -11.54
C LYS A 101 -13.57 6.96 -12.33
N GLU A 102 -13.34 5.65 -12.28
CA GLU A 102 -12.28 5.02 -13.07
C GLU A 102 -12.55 5.10 -14.58
N ILE A 103 -13.80 4.92 -15.03
CA ILE A 103 -14.20 5.03 -16.43
C ILE A 103 -14.09 6.47 -16.92
N GLU A 104 -14.59 7.43 -16.14
CA GLU A 104 -14.47 8.86 -16.44
C GLU A 104 -12.99 9.26 -16.53
N THR A 105 -12.18 8.80 -15.58
CA THR A 105 -10.74 9.04 -15.57
C THR A 105 -10.10 8.40 -16.81
N ASN A 106 -10.34 7.10 -17.09
CA ASN A 106 -9.72 6.40 -18.23
C ASN A 106 -10.16 6.92 -19.60
N ASN A 107 -11.40 7.40 -19.76
CA ASN A 107 -11.86 8.00 -21.01
C ASN A 107 -11.34 9.44 -21.22
N LEU A 108 -10.95 10.13 -20.14
CA LEU A 108 -10.40 11.48 -20.18
C LEU A 108 -8.87 11.49 -20.21
N ILE A 109 -8.20 10.42 -19.79
CA ILE A 109 -6.75 10.32 -19.82
C ILE A 109 -6.32 10.15 -21.28
N PRO A 110 -5.60 11.12 -21.86
CA PRO A 110 -5.06 10.92 -23.19
C PRO A 110 -4.00 9.82 -23.11
N GLU A 111 -3.96 8.96 -24.12
CA GLU A 111 -3.01 7.85 -24.24
C GLU A 111 -1.56 8.32 -24.03
N VAL A 112 -1.29 9.59 -24.36
CA VAL A 112 -0.04 10.29 -24.10
C VAL A 112 0.43 10.23 -22.64
N LEU A 113 -0.48 10.26 -21.66
CA LEU A 113 -0.14 10.15 -20.24
C LEU A 113 0.21 8.71 -19.87
N ASN A 114 -0.48 7.71 -20.44
CA ASN A 114 -0.13 6.31 -20.23
C ASN A 114 1.29 6.04 -20.77
N VAL A 115 1.56 6.46 -22.02
CA VAL A 115 2.89 6.31 -22.64
C VAL A 115 3.98 7.01 -21.83
N PHE A 116 3.73 8.23 -21.35
CA PHE A 116 4.68 8.95 -20.52
C PHE A 116 4.95 8.25 -19.18
N LEU A 117 3.91 7.77 -18.50
CA LEU A 117 4.06 7.07 -17.21
C LEU A 117 4.72 5.70 -17.38
N GLU A 118 4.52 5.03 -18.51
CA GLU A 118 5.24 3.80 -18.84
C GLU A 118 6.72 4.07 -19.08
N ASN A 119 7.04 5.10 -19.86
CA ASN A 119 8.42 5.57 -20.05
C ASN A 119 9.07 5.97 -18.72
N TRP A 120 8.31 6.63 -17.84
CA TRP A 120 8.77 6.95 -16.49
C TRP A 120 9.09 5.69 -15.69
N LYS A 121 8.15 4.74 -15.64
CA LYS A 121 8.30 3.47 -14.93
C LYS A 121 9.55 2.73 -15.42
N GLN A 122 9.78 2.68 -16.73
CA GLN A 122 10.94 2.03 -17.29
C GLN A 122 12.26 2.66 -16.84
N LYS A 123 12.33 4.00 -16.77
CA LYS A 123 13.50 4.70 -16.21
C LYS A 123 13.73 4.35 -14.73
N CYS A 124 12.66 4.24 -13.95
CA CYS A 124 12.75 3.84 -12.55
C CYS A 124 13.22 2.39 -12.38
N ILE A 125 12.73 1.47 -13.22
CA ILE A 125 13.20 0.08 -13.23
C ILE A 125 14.70 0.03 -13.50
N THR A 126 15.18 0.73 -14.52
CA THR A 126 16.61 0.79 -14.85
C THR A 126 17.41 1.34 -13.66
N PHE A 127 17.00 2.48 -13.09
CA PHE A 127 17.67 3.07 -11.93
C PHE A 127 17.75 2.11 -10.73
N TYR A 128 16.64 1.49 -10.33
CA TYR A 128 16.64 0.59 -9.17
C TYR A 128 17.41 -0.70 -9.42
N ASN A 129 17.45 -1.20 -10.66
CA ASN A 129 18.26 -2.35 -11.01
C ASN A 129 19.76 -2.04 -10.94
N GLU A 130 20.19 -0.89 -11.45
CA GLU A 130 21.58 -0.42 -11.34
C GLU A 130 21.97 -0.24 -9.87
N LEU A 131 21.14 0.48 -9.10
CA LEU A 131 21.35 0.72 -7.68
C LEU A 131 21.42 -0.58 -6.86
N ALA A 132 20.53 -1.53 -7.13
CA ALA A 132 20.53 -2.84 -6.48
C ALA A 132 21.75 -3.66 -6.86
N THR A 133 22.16 -3.63 -8.12
CA THR A 133 23.37 -4.33 -8.58
C THR A 133 24.61 -3.79 -7.88
N GLU A 134 24.75 -2.47 -7.79
CA GLU A 134 25.87 -1.83 -7.08
C GLU A 134 25.87 -2.21 -5.59
N TYR A 135 24.71 -2.14 -4.93
CA TYR A 135 24.59 -2.49 -3.51
C TYR A 135 24.87 -3.97 -3.25
N ILE A 136 24.32 -4.88 -4.07
CA ILE A 136 24.58 -6.32 -3.96
C ILE A 136 26.07 -6.60 -4.16
N THR A 137 26.70 -5.98 -5.17
CA THR A 137 28.15 -6.10 -5.40
C THR A 137 28.97 -5.61 -4.21
N LEU A 138 28.52 -4.55 -3.54
CA LEU A 138 29.21 -4.01 -2.37
C LEU A 138 29.06 -4.91 -1.15
N VAL A 139 27.89 -5.48 -0.94
CA VAL A 139 27.58 -6.33 0.21
C VAL A 139 28.09 -7.76 0.01
N SER A 140 28.15 -8.27 -1.21
CA SER A 140 28.68 -9.61 -1.50
C SER A 140 30.19 -9.71 -1.30
N LYS A 141 30.92 -8.60 -1.48
CA LYS A 141 32.37 -8.53 -1.19
C LYS A 141 32.66 -8.96 0.23
N GLU A 142 33.49 -9.99 0.37
CA GLU A 142 34.00 -10.39 1.67
C GLU A 142 34.87 -9.29 2.27
N TYR A 143 34.91 -9.21 3.60
CA TYR A 143 35.80 -8.25 4.26
C TYR A 143 37.28 -8.50 3.91
N THR A 144 37.64 -9.74 3.57
CA THR A 144 38.98 -10.16 3.16
C THR A 144 39.48 -9.44 1.90
N GLU A 145 38.57 -9.04 1.00
CA GLU A 145 38.86 -8.35 -0.26
C GLU A 145 39.27 -6.87 -0.08
N TYR A 146 38.99 -6.28 1.08
CA TYR A 146 39.35 -4.88 1.34
C TYR A 146 40.83 -4.74 1.70
N ALA A 147 41.51 -3.79 1.05
CA ALA A 147 42.88 -3.42 1.35
C ALA A 147 42.92 -2.45 2.54
N ILE A 148 43.91 -2.62 3.42
CA ILE A 148 44.19 -1.64 4.46
C ILE A 148 45.24 -0.68 3.89
N THR A 149 44.86 0.57 3.63
CA THR A 149 45.77 1.61 3.13
C THR A 149 45.86 2.77 4.12
N LEU A 150 46.84 3.65 3.92
CA LEU A 150 47.00 4.84 4.73
C LEU A 150 45.76 5.74 4.66
N GLU A 151 45.17 5.88 3.47
CA GLU A 151 43.95 6.67 3.23
C GLU A 151 42.78 6.09 4.01
N GLU A 152 42.60 4.77 3.98
CA GLU A 152 41.53 4.08 4.73
C GLU A 152 41.66 4.29 6.24
N LEU A 153 42.88 4.21 6.78
CA LEU A 153 43.13 4.41 8.20
C LEU A 153 42.90 5.87 8.63
N LYS A 154 43.20 6.85 7.77
CA LYS A 154 42.95 8.28 8.03
C LYS A 154 41.47 8.64 8.10
N GLU A 155 40.62 7.86 7.44
CA GLU A 155 39.16 8.00 7.48
C GLU A 155 38.57 7.52 8.82
N PHE A 156 39.32 6.76 9.61
CA PHE A 156 38.83 6.25 10.88
C PHE A 156 38.97 7.35 11.93
N LYS A 157 37.84 7.98 12.25
CA LYS A 157 37.77 9.01 13.28
C LYS A 157 37.10 8.47 14.54
N MET A 158 37.47 9.03 15.69
CA MET A 158 36.80 8.78 16.96
C MET A 158 36.55 10.09 17.69
N GLU A 159 35.48 10.11 18.47
CA GLU A 159 35.11 11.27 19.27
C GLU A 159 35.78 11.17 20.65
N ILE A 160 36.55 12.19 21.03
CA ILE A 160 37.21 12.28 22.33
C ILE A 160 36.75 13.54 23.05
N ARG A 161 36.46 13.39 24.35
CA ARG A 161 36.13 14.53 25.21
C ARG A 161 37.41 15.28 25.57
N ASN A 162 37.54 16.50 25.06
CA ASN A 162 38.60 17.41 25.45
C ASN A 162 38.34 17.90 26.88
N LYS A 163 39.30 17.65 27.77
CA LYS A 163 39.19 17.96 29.21
C LYS A 163 39.26 19.48 29.48
N GLU A 164 39.94 20.23 28.63
CA GLU A 164 40.15 21.68 28.77
C GLU A 164 38.93 22.46 28.24
N THR A 165 38.48 22.13 27.02
CA THR A 165 37.35 22.82 26.39
C THR A 165 35.99 22.27 26.84
N ARG A 166 35.98 21.11 27.52
CA ARG A 166 34.78 20.31 27.89
C ARG A 166 33.88 19.96 26.69
N ARG A 167 34.40 20.05 25.46
CA ARG A 167 33.71 19.70 24.22
C ARG A 167 34.21 18.37 23.69
N TYR A 168 33.46 17.80 22.76
CA TYR A 168 33.86 16.62 22.03
C TYR A 168 34.54 17.04 20.72
N GLU A 169 35.64 16.37 20.39
CA GLU A 169 36.45 16.63 19.22
C GLU A 169 36.69 15.33 18.45
N MET A 170 36.62 15.41 17.11
CA MET A 170 36.89 14.27 16.24
C MET A 170 38.39 14.19 15.95
N VAL A 171 39.01 13.10 16.38
CA VAL A 171 40.43 12.82 16.14
C VAL A 171 40.61 11.55 15.32
N ASN A 172 41.81 11.32 14.79
CA ASN A 172 42.14 10.03 14.17
C ASN A 172 42.05 8.91 15.22
N LYS A 173 41.45 7.79 14.84
CA LYS A 173 41.31 6.61 15.69
C LYS A 173 42.67 5.95 15.98
N TYR A 174 43.57 5.99 15.00
CA TYR A 174 44.91 5.44 15.13
C TYR A 174 45.93 6.57 15.13
N SER A 175 46.88 6.51 16.06
CA SER A 175 48.09 7.33 16.06
C SER A 175 49.02 6.97 14.89
N ASP A 176 49.94 7.86 14.54
CA ASP A 176 50.88 7.61 13.43
C ASP A 176 51.74 6.35 13.66
N GLU A 177 52.17 6.11 14.90
CA GLU A 177 52.90 4.88 15.28
C GLU A 177 52.03 3.61 15.13
N GLU A 178 50.73 3.68 15.44
CA GLU A 178 49.81 2.55 15.25
C GLU A 178 49.52 2.30 13.77
N VAL A 179 49.40 3.36 12.97
CA VAL A 179 49.25 3.26 11.51
C VAL A 179 50.45 2.54 10.90
N GLU A 180 51.67 2.90 11.31
CA GLU A 180 52.90 2.24 10.84
C GLU A 180 52.88 0.74 11.19
N LYS A 181 52.55 0.37 12.42
CA LYS A 181 52.43 -1.04 12.85
C LYS A 181 51.35 -1.82 12.10
N ILE A 182 50.23 -1.17 11.78
CA ILE A 182 49.14 -1.79 11.01
C ILE A 182 49.59 -2.06 9.58
N LEU A 183 50.30 -1.12 8.96
CA LEU A 183 50.78 -1.21 7.58
C LEU A 183 51.97 -2.17 7.43
N SER A 184 52.84 -2.28 8.45
CA SER A 184 53.95 -3.24 8.49
C SER A 184 53.53 -4.68 8.80
N VAL A 185 52.23 -4.93 9.00
CA VAL A 185 51.65 -6.25 9.33
C VAL A 185 52.09 -6.78 10.70
N GLU A 186 52.57 -5.92 11.59
CA GLU A 186 52.92 -6.25 12.98
C GLU A 186 51.69 -6.34 13.92
N ILE A 187 50.52 -6.64 13.36
CA ILE A 187 49.26 -6.78 14.09
C ILE A 187 48.74 -8.21 14.00
N SER A 188 47.97 -8.62 15.02
CA SER A 188 47.32 -9.92 14.99
C SER A 188 46.35 -10.04 13.82
N GLU A 189 46.18 -11.27 13.32
CA GLU A 189 45.21 -11.57 12.26
C GLU A 189 43.78 -11.14 12.65
N TYR A 190 43.43 -11.32 13.92
CA TYR A 190 42.17 -10.82 14.49
C TYR A 190 42.00 -9.30 14.30
N LYS A 191 43.00 -8.51 14.69
CA LYS A 191 42.97 -7.04 14.57
C LYS A 191 42.91 -6.62 13.09
N ARG A 192 43.61 -7.34 12.21
CA ARG A 192 43.56 -7.10 10.77
C ARG A 192 42.16 -7.36 10.19
N ALA A 193 41.52 -8.46 10.59
CA ALA A 193 40.16 -8.79 10.19
C ALA A 193 39.15 -7.74 10.70
N GLU A 194 39.31 -7.24 11.93
CA GLU A 194 38.48 -6.19 12.51
C GLU A 194 38.56 -4.88 11.72
N ILE A 195 39.77 -4.43 11.36
CA ILE A 195 39.98 -3.23 10.54
C ILE A 195 39.27 -3.39 9.19
N LYS A 196 39.48 -4.52 8.51
CA LYS A 196 38.84 -4.80 7.22
C LYS A 196 37.31 -4.83 7.30
N ARG A 197 36.74 -5.40 8.36
CA ARG A 197 35.28 -5.35 8.61
C ARG A 197 34.78 -3.92 8.79
N THR A 198 35.55 -3.09 9.49
CA THR A 198 35.23 -1.67 9.70
C THR A 198 35.28 -0.89 8.39
N ILE A 199 36.28 -1.15 7.54
CA ILE A 199 36.38 -0.59 6.18
C ILE A 199 35.10 -0.94 5.39
N ARG A 200 34.76 -2.24 5.30
CA ARG A 200 33.56 -2.71 4.59
C ARG A 200 32.29 -2.02 5.08
N TYR A 201 32.10 -1.96 6.40
CA TYR A 201 30.93 -1.30 7.00
C TYR A 201 30.86 0.19 6.60
N ARG A 202 31.99 0.91 6.62
CA ARG A 202 32.06 2.32 6.23
C ARG A 202 31.69 2.52 4.76
N TYR A 203 32.15 1.65 3.85
CA TYR A 203 31.75 1.74 2.43
C TYR A 203 30.25 1.53 2.24
N ILE A 204 29.66 0.54 2.91
CA ILE A 204 28.22 0.30 2.87
C ILE A 204 27.45 1.50 3.41
N GLN A 205 27.91 2.09 4.52
CA GLN A 205 27.27 3.26 5.10
C GLN A 205 27.39 4.48 4.18
N LYS A 206 28.58 4.73 3.61
CA LYS A 206 28.81 5.82 2.67
C LYS A 206 27.93 5.69 1.42
N PHE A 207 27.73 4.47 0.92
CA PHE A 207 26.79 4.19 -0.16
C PHE A 207 25.36 4.56 0.24
N LYS A 208 24.91 4.18 1.44
CA LYS A 208 23.56 4.55 1.91
C LYS A 208 23.41 6.07 2.05
N ASP A 209 24.42 6.73 2.59
CA ASP A 209 24.42 8.18 2.85
C ASP A 209 24.53 9.00 1.55
N SER A 210 25.08 8.44 0.48
CA SER A 210 25.18 9.12 -0.83
C SER A 210 23.88 9.07 -1.64
N HIS A 211 22.84 8.42 -1.16
CA HIS A 211 21.56 8.26 -1.86
C HIS A 211 20.39 8.76 -1.00
N PHE A 212 19.26 9.04 -1.66
CA PHE A 212 18.06 9.48 -0.94
C PHE A 212 17.49 8.36 -0.06
N ALA A 213 17.09 8.71 1.17
CA ALA A 213 16.51 7.77 2.12
C ALA A 213 15.27 7.04 1.58
N SER A 214 14.48 7.71 0.74
CA SER A 214 13.33 7.10 0.06
C SER A 214 13.75 5.99 -0.91
N ASP A 215 14.84 6.19 -1.65
CA ASP A 215 15.36 5.21 -2.61
C ASP A 215 15.98 4.02 -1.87
N MET A 216 16.69 4.26 -0.75
CA MET A 216 17.18 3.19 0.13
C MET A 216 16.03 2.36 0.72
N ALA A 217 14.91 2.99 1.08
CA ALA A 217 13.74 2.27 1.59
C ALA A 217 13.05 1.40 0.53
N VAL A 218 13.15 1.76 -0.75
CA VAL A 218 12.71 0.90 -1.86
C VAL A 218 13.72 -0.24 -2.05
N LEU A 219 15.02 0.08 -2.08
CA LEU A 219 16.12 -0.86 -2.22
C LEU A 219 16.03 -2.00 -1.19
N GLU A 220 15.86 -1.67 0.09
CA GLU A 220 15.75 -2.64 1.18
C GLU A 220 14.54 -3.58 1.04
N LYS A 221 13.49 -3.18 0.30
CA LYS A 221 12.30 -4.01 0.06
C LYS A 221 12.42 -4.91 -1.16
N ILE A 222 13.21 -4.50 -2.15
CA ILE A 222 13.34 -5.22 -3.42
C ILE A 222 14.54 -6.17 -3.43
N ILE A 223 15.43 -6.10 -2.45
CA ILE A 223 16.55 -7.03 -2.33
C ILE A 223 16.17 -8.21 -1.44
N GLU A 224 16.26 -9.42 -1.99
CA GLU A 224 16.07 -10.67 -1.27
C GLU A 224 17.42 -11.18 -0.77
N HIS A 225 17.51 -11.44 0.54
CA HIS A 225 18.68 -12.04 1.19
C HIS A 225 20.04 -11.40 0.86
N HIS A 226 20.06 -10.14 0.40
CA HIS A 226 21.25 -9.43 -0.08
C HIS A 226 21.91 -10.00 -1.35
N GLU A 227 21.19 -10.83 -2.11
CA GLU A 227 21.76 -11.57 -3.24
C GLU A 227 21.02 -11.32 -4.57
N THR A 228 19.70 -11.14 -4.54
CA THR A 228 18.88 -11.04 -5.76
C THR A 228 17.88 -9.91 -5.71
N ILE A 229 17.43 -9.48 -6.90
CA ILE A 229 16.44 -8.44 -7.08
C ILE A 229 15.05 -9.08 -7.25
N ASN A 230 14.13 -8.77 -6.34
CA ASN A 230 12.72 -9.11 -6.43
C ASN A 230 12.00 -8.17 -7.40
N ASN A 231 12.03 -8.54 -8.68
CA ASN A 231 11.34 -7.82 -9.75
C ASN A 231 9.82 -7.75 -9.58
N ILE A 232 9.21 -8.72 -8.89
CA ILE A 232 7.76 -8.73 -8.62
C ILE A 232 7.41 -7.61 -7.64
N MET A 233 8.18 -7.48 -6.56
CA MET A 233 8.01 -6.44 -5.56
C MET A 233 8.32 -5.06 -6.14
N LEU A 234 9.39 -4.93 -6.93
CA LEU A 234 9.72 -3.68 -7.63
C LEU A 234 8.56 -3.23 -8.53
N ASN A 235 8.06 -4.13 -9.40
CA ASN A 235 6.92 -3.80 -10.27
C ASN A 235 5.69 -3.40 -9.46
N LYS A 236 5.38 -4.11 -8.37
CA LYS A 236 4.25 -3.79 -7.50
C LYS A 236 4.35 -2.40 -6.86
N ILE A 237 5.54 -1.98 -6.44
CA ILE A 237 5.78 -0.63 -5.91
C ILE A 237 5.57 0.40 -7.02
N LEU A 238 6.19 0.19 -8.19
CA LEU A 238 6.12 1.14 -9.30
C LEU A 238 4.72 1.25 -9.91
N ASP A 239 3.97 0.15 -10.00
CA ASP A 239 2.58 0.17 -10.47
C ASP A 239 1.68 1.02 -9.57
N TYR A 240 1.92 0.95 -8.25
CA TYR A 240 1.22 1.80 -7.31
C TYR A 240 1.61 3.27 -7.50
N ASP A 241 2.89 3.58 -7.69
CA ASP A 241 3.35 4.94 -7.95
C ASP A 241 2.82 5.50 -9.28
N VAL A 242 2.78 4.71 -10.35
CA VAL A 242 2.16 5.07 -11.63
C VAL A 242 0.70 5.47 -11.40
N LYS A 243 -0.06 4.67 -10.64
CA LYS A 243 -1.45 4.99 -10.32
C LYS A 243 -1.58 6.32 -9.57
N MET A 244 -0.80 6.52 -8.50
CA MET A 244 -0.85 7.76 -7.71
C MET A 244 -0.43 8.99 -8.52
N LYS A 245 0.57 8.83 -9.40
CA LYS A 245 1.04 9.89 -10.31
C LYS A 245 -0.03 10.25 -11.33
N LYS A 246 -0.72 9.27 -11.90
CA LYS A 246 -1.85 9.46 -12.81
C LYS A 246 -2.96 10.28 -12.14
N GLU A 247 -3.37 9.86 -10.94
CA GLU A 247 -4.40 10.56 -10.15
C GLU A 247 -3.97 11.99 -9.80
N THR A 248 -2.71 12.18 -9.38
CA THR A 248 -2.15 13.50 -9.05
C THR A 248 -2.10 14.43 -10.27
N PHE A 249 -1.70 13.91 -11.42
CA PHE A 249 -1.63 14.65 -12.68
C PHE A 249 -3.01 15.20 -13.07
N ILE A 250 -4.03 14.33 -13.07
CA ILE A 250 -5.41 14.70 -13.38
C ILE A 250 -5.99 15.67 -12.34
N SER A 251 -5.73 15.43 -11.05
CA SER A 251 -6.19 16.29 -9.96
C SER A 251 -5.68 17.73 -10.12
N ARG A 252 -4.38 17.90 -10.39
CA ARG A 252 -3.76 19.22 -10.62
C ARG A 252 -4.36 19.96 -11.81
N ILE A 253 -4.69 19.23 -12.88
CA ILE A 253 -5.36 19.83 -14.04
C ILE A 253 -6.78 20.28 -13.64
N LYS A 254 -7.57 19.39 -13.02
CA LYS A 254 -8.95 19.67 -12.59
C LYS A 254 -9.04 20.86 -11.62
N GLU A 255 -8.04 21.03 -10.75
CA GLU A 255 -7.96 22.17 -9.82
C GLU A 255 -8.01 23.52 -10.56
N VAL A 256 -7.35 23.62 -11.71
CA VAL A 256 -7.25 24.84 -12.51
C VAL A 256 -8.42 24.97 -13.51
N ILE A 257 -8.74 23.92 -14.26
CA ILE A 257 -9.69 24.01 -15.38
C ILE A 257 -11.13 23.59 -15.01
N GLY A 258 -11.34 23.04 -13.81
CA GLY A 258 -12.61 22.43 -13.41
C GLY A 258 -12.81 21.06 -14.05
N GLU A 259 -14.04 20.77 -14.47
CA GLU A 259 -14.34 19.54 -15.21
C GLU A 259 -13.58 19.53 -16.54
N ILE A 260 -12.98 18.39 -16.87
CA ILE A 260 -12.17 18.22 -18.08
C ILE A 260 -13.12 18.07 -19.28
N LYS A 261 -12.94 18.88 -20.31
CA LYS A 261 -13.65 18.76 -21.58
C LYS A 261 -12.81 18.08 -22.65
N ASP A 262 -11.52 18.41 -22.73
CA ASP A 262 -10.63 17.92 -23.79
C ASP A 262 -9.16 18.02 -23.34
N LEU A 263 -8.43 16.89 -23.41
CA LEU A 263 -6.98 16.81 -23.18
C LEU A 263 -6.19 16.36 -24.42
N SER A 264 -6.82 16.31 -25.60
CA SER A 264 -6.15 15.91 -26.86
C SER A 264 -4.99 16.84 -27.26
N GLY A 265 -4.97 18.05 -26.72
CA GLY A 265 -3.88 19.01 -26.90
C GLY A 265 -2.61 18.70 -26.10
N LEU A 266 -2.57 17.61 -25.31
CA LEU A 266 -1.37 17.17 -24.60
C LEU A 266 -0.51 16.26 -25.49
N ASN A 267 0.79 16.52 -25.54
CA ASN A 267 1.76 15.73 -26.27
C ASN A 267 3.05 15.48 -25.46
N ILE A 268 3.73 14.37 -25.74
CA ILE A 268 5.09 14.15 -25.25
C ILE A 268 6.06 14.86 -26.19
N SER A 269 6.85 15.79 -25.66
CA SER A 269 7.94 16.45 -26.37
C SER A 269 9.11 15.50 -26.64
N SER A 270 10.02 15.89 -27.53
CA SER A 270 11.26 15.12 -27.81
C SER A 270 12.15 14.91 -26.57
N LYS A 271 11.99 15.72 -25.52
CA LYS A 271 12.70 15.57 -24.24
C LYS A 271 12.03 14.59 -23.28
N GLY A 272 10.89 14.01 -23.67
CA GLY A 272 10.14 13.06 -22.86
C GLY A 272 9.23 13.72 -21.82
N GLU A 273 8.96 15.02 -21.93
CA GLU A 273 8.03 15.78 -21.06
C GLU A 273 6.65 15.87 -21.70
N ILE A 274 5.57 15.76 -20.91
CA ILE A 274 4.21 16.08 -21.37
C ILE A 274 3.97 17.58 -21.29
N ASN A 275 3.65 18.18 -22.43
CA ASN A 275 3.28 19.58 -22.52
C ASN A 275 1.99 19.72 -23.33
N GLY A 276 1.31 20.87 -23.25
CA GLY A 276 0.19 21.16 -24.15
C GLY A 276 -0.92 21.98 -23.52
N ILE A 277 -2.10 21.91 -24.15
CA ILE A 277 -3.29 22.65 -23.71
C ILE A 277 -4.36 21.67 -23.24
N ALA A 278 -4.83 21.90 -22.02
CA ALA A 278 -5.99 21.24 -21.44
C ALA A 278 -7.19 22.20 -21.46
N LYS A 279 -8.35 21.72 -21.92
CA LYS A 279 -9.59 22.51 -21.95
C LYS A 279 -10.57 21.98 -20.92
N GLY A 280 -11.11 22.87 -20.10
CA GLY A 280 -12.08 22.52 -19.07
C GLY A 280 -13.29 23.44 -19.07
N LEU A 281 -14.19 23.18 -18.12
CA LEU A 281 -15.42 23.94 -17.96
C LEU A 281 -15.15 25.37 -17.49
N LYS A 282 -14.18 25.58 -16.59
CA LYS A 282 -13.89 26.90 -16.01
C LYS A 282 -12.96 27.73 -16.88
N ALA A 283 -11.92 27.11 -17.44
CA ALA A 283 -10.89 27.78 -18.22
C ALA A 283 -10.13 26.77 -19.08
N ASN A 284 -9.30 27.28 -19.98
CA ASN A 284 -8.24 26.51 -20.61
C ASN A 284 -6.93 26.72 -19.83
N ALA A 285 -6.08 25.71 -19.78
CA ALA A 285 -4.78 25.80 -19.13
C ALA A 285 -3.67 25.21 -19.98
N LYS A 286 -2.49 25.83 -19.91
CA LYS A 286 -1.24 25.27 -20.37
C LYS A 286 -0.73 24.29 -19.30
N VAL A 287 -0.48 23.06 -19.71
CA VAL A 287 0.10 22.00 -18.86
C VAL A 287 1.54 21.78 -19.29
N GLU A 288 2.45 21.75 -18.33
CA GLU A 288 3.87 21.49 -18.56
C GLU A 288 4.41 20.55 -17.50
N THR A 289 5.21 19.55 -17.91
CA THR A 289 5.98 18.74 -16.96
C THR A 289 7.45 19.13 -17.00
N ILE A 290 8.04 19.34 -15.82
CA ILE A 290 9.48 19.55 -15.68
C ILE A 290 10.07 18.31 -15.02
N SER A 291 11.06 17.71 -15.67
CA SER A 291 11.75 16.52 -15.17
C SER A 291 12.95 16.89 -14.29
N ALA A 292 13.23 16.08 -13.27
CA ALA A 292 14.41 16.20 -12.42
C ALA A 292 14.87 14.81 -11.93
N GLY A 293 16.15 14.68 -11.60
CA GLY A 293 16.76 13.39 -11.23
C GLY A 293 17.06 12.50 -12.44
N GLY A 294 17.22 11.19 -12.20
CA GLY A 294 17.71 10.25 -13.24
C GLY A 294 19.23 10.25 -13.38
N TYR A 295 19.93 10.65 -12.32
CA TYR A 295 21.38 10.48 -12.15
C TYR A 295 21.61 9.45 -11.05
N ALA A 296 22.84 8.94 -10.91
CA ALA A 296 23.21 7.88 -9.96
C ALA A 296 22.65 8.09 -8.53
N VAL A 297 22.48 9.34 -8.10
CA VAL A 297 22.07 9.71 -6.73
C VAL A 297 20.56 9.58 -6.47
N GLN A 298 19.70 9.79 -7.48
CA GLN A 298 18.24 9.89 -7.26
C GLN A 298 17.41 9.36 -8.43
N CYS A 299 16.36 8.62 -8.08
CA CYS A 299 15.34 8.17 -9.01
C CYS A 299 14.70 9.35 -9.77
N TRP A 300 14.40 9.15 -11.05
CA TRP A 300 13.79 10.17 -11.89
C TRP A 300 12.39 10.54 -11.37
N HIS A 301 12.13 11.84 -11.29
CA HIS A 301 10.85 12.40 -10.91
C HIS A 301 10.48 13.58 -11.80
N TYR A 302 9.22 14.00 -11.74
CA TYR A 302 8.73 15.12 -12.52
C TYR A 302 7.73 15.93 -11.71
N ARG A 303 7.59 17.20 -12.07
CA ARG A 303 6.59 18.11 -11.53
C ARG A 303 5.64 18.55 -12.64
N VAL A 304 4.35 18.59 -12.33
CA VAL A 304 3.32 19.12 -13.21
C VAL A 304 3.05 20.58 -12.85
N LEU A 305 3.14 21.47 -13.84
CA LEU A 305 2.75 22.86 -13.80
C LEU A 305 1.49 23.05 -14.64
N VAL A 306 0.51 23.77 -14.10
CA VAL A 306 -0.76 24.04 -14.78
C VAL A 306 -1.07 25.52 -14.62
N ASN A 307 -1.07 26.25 -15.72
CA ASN A 307 -1.26 27.70 -15.74
C ASN A 307 -2.46 28.04 -16.63
N THR A 308 -3.38 28.87 -16.14
CA THR A 308 -4.51 29.33 -16.95
C THR A 308 -4.03 30.11 -18.17
N ILE A 309 -4.69 29.89 -19.30
CA ILE A 309 -4.51 30.69 -20.51
C ILE A 309 -5.46 31.86 -20.39
N LYS A 310 -4.92 33.08 -20.43
CA LYS A 310 -5.72 34.31 -20.52
C LYS A 310 -6.20 34.52 -21.94
#